data_AF-A0A7V8V7S3-F1
#
_entry.id   AF-A0A7V8V7S3-F1
#
_cell.length_a   1.000
_cell.length_b   1.000
_cell.length_c   1.000
_cell.angle_alpha   90.00
_cell.angle_beta   90.00
_cell.angle_gamma   90.00
#
_symmetry.space_group_name_H-M   'P 1'
#
loop_
_entity.id
_entity.type
_entity.pdbx_description
1 polymer ?
#
loop_
_entity_poly.entity_id
_entity_poly.type
_entity_poly.pdbx_seq_one_letter_code
_entity_poly.pdbx_strand_id
1 'polypeptide(L)'
;MTSIGSIDFSLNGRFKGGAAFRLIRPSKESIDFSYSDHRILLAPSTPFAVIQSPGLLSNADSIHYIRTHLEEAFDMLCILGKGSFGTMGTDEEYFAWGYPDNPLEVEYNDSLVFPMRGRAHGDLVPNSQCREIEIPEKPLPKYHVGFRYFRQSQISDDLFDAYRNMFLALESLLSTKSPKCSGESEASWLRRALENESTILNLVNLTPRNCADPVGEIIEIIYKKTRCSLFHAKNGQPTYLPLNRPEDRISTADALRVLSALVVQMSRSWHAISRPSSSFNLELGKEICEKVFKSTTVAVSDNMTTGCNDALDSLKRSSNIISSLKSTEISGTNTKPILMGLICAKQLGYLKEICSMYFVRHEQLLFNRDFETPLRLSDANGLRVKLRIEFENADQPKNRFLR
;
A
#
# COMPACT_ATOMS: atom_id res chain seq x y z
N MET A 1 11.28 -30.53 4.35
CA MET A 1 11.30 -29.48 3.33
C MET A 1 11.80 -28.21 3.99
N THR A 2 12.50 -27.33 3.28
CA THR A 2 13.12 -26.14 3.88
C THR A 2 12.17 -24.97 3.73
N SER A 3 11.67 -24.42 4.84
CA SER A 3 10.59 -23.43 4.81
C SER A 3 10.75 -22.31 5.85
N ILE A 4 10.27 -21.11 5.50
CA ILE A 4 10.21 -19.92 6.36
C ILE A 4 8.73 -19.55 6.51
N GLY A 5 8.18 -19.78 7.70
CA GLY A 5 6.72 -19.83 7.88
C GLY A 5 6.10 -20.86 6.93
N SER A 6 5.15 -20.43 6.10
CA SER A 6 4.50 -21.27 5.08
C SER A 6 5.19 -21.28 3.70
N ILE A 7 6.29 -20.54 3.51
CA ILE A 7 7.00 -20.53 2.22
C ILE A 7 7.96 -21.71 2.17
N ASP A 8 7.68 -22.72 1.33
CA ASP A 8 8.67 -23.72 0.92
C ASP A 8 9.63 -23.11 -0.11
N PHE A 9 10.92 -23.17 0.18
CA PHE A 9 12.00 -22.70 -0.69
C PHE A 9 12.99 -23.80 -1.04
N SER A 10 12.55 -25.06 -0.95
CA SER A 10 13.29 -26.23 -1.40
C SER A 10 13.95 -25.99 -2.77
N LEU A 11 15.26 -26.31 -2.83
CA LEU A 11 16.06 -26.17 -4.04
C LEU A 11 15.76 -27.35 -4.98
N ASN A 12 14.89 -27.13 -5.96
CA ASN A 12 14.92 -27.93 -7.17
C ASN A 12 16.17 -27.55 -7.99
N GLY A 13 16.73 -28.46 -8.80
CA GLY A 13 18.07 -28.32 -9.40
C GLY A 13 18.32 -27.09 -10.30
N ARG A 14 17.28 -26.28 -10.56
CA ARG A 14 17.40 -24.95 -11.19
C ARG A 14 17.97 -23.89 -10.25
N PHE A 15 17.63 -23.94 -8.96
CA PHE A 15 18.04 -22.95 -7.96
C PHE A 15 19.12 -23.55 -7.05
N LYS A 16 20.21 -22.80 -6.82
CA LYS A 16 21.37 -23.24 -6.01
C LYS A 16 21.54 -22.47 -4.71
N GLY A 17 20.78 -21.39 -4.51
CA GLY A 17 20.79 -20.60 -3.29
C GLY A 17 19.63 -19.62 -3.26
N GLY A 18 19.56 -18.82 -2.21
CA GLY A 18 18.57 -17.76 -2.06
C GLY A 18 18.74 -17.00 -0.75
N ALA A 19 17.92 -15.97 -0.60
CA ALA A 19 17.84 -15.21 0.65
C ALA A 19 16.40 -14.80 0.93
N ALA A 20 16.10 -14.57 2.20
CA ALA A 20 14.84 -14.05 2.71
C ALA A 20 15.08 -12.69 3.35
N PHE A 21 14.39 -11.66 2.87
CA PHE A 21 14.52 -10.31 3.41
C PHE A 21 13.26 -9.96 4.19
N ARG A 22 13.42 -9.36 5.37
CA ARG A 22 12.26 -8.93 6.17
C ARG A 22 11.57 -7.79 5.45
N LEU A 23 10.26 -7.91 5.25
CA LEU A 23 9.44 -6.88 4.64
C LEU A 23 9.12 -5.77 5.66
N ILE A 24 9.04 -4.53 5.18
CA ILE A 24 8.45 -3.40 5.92
C ILE A 24 7.00 -3.70 6.33
N ARG A 25 6.30 -4.51 5.52
CA ARG A 25 4.96 -5.04 5.82
C ARG A 25 4.84 -6.47 5.28
N PRO A 26 4.36 -7.45 6.08
CA PRO A 26 4.04 -8.78 5.57
C PRO A 26 3.12 -8.73 4.35
N SER A 27 3.23 -9.73 3.46
CA SER A 27 2.28 -9.85 2.36
C SER A 27 0.87 -10.13 2.90
N LYS A 28 -0.17 -9.72 2.17
CA LYS A 28 -1.57 -10.07 2.48
C LYS A 28 -2.04 -11.33 1.75
N GLU A 29 -1.29 -11.77 0.74
CA GLU A 29 -1.59 -12.93 -0.10
C GLU A 29 -0.32 -13.73 -0.41
N SER A 30 -0.47 -14.99 -0.82
CA SER A 30 0.65 -15.76 -1.37
C SER A 30 0.95 -15.33 -2.80
N ILE A 31 2.21 -15.04 -3.10
CA ILE A 31 2.66 -14.65 -4.44
C ILE A 31 3.85 -15.52 -4.82
N ASP A 32 3.78 -16.10 -6.01
CA ASP A 32 4.90 -16.70 -6.73
C ASP A 32 5.12 -15.88 -8.00
N PHE A 33 6.31 -15.31 -8.15
CA PHE A 33 6.63 -14.39 -9.24
C PHE A 33 8.04 -14.64 -9.78
N SER A 34 8.13 -14.97 -11.07
CA SER A 34 9.41 -15.04 -11.77
C SER A 34 9.80 -13.68 -12.33
N TYR A 35 11.06 -13.28 -12.10
CA TYR A 35 11.67 -12.07 -12.67
C TYR A 35 13.11 -12.37 -13.06
N SER A 36 13.46 -12.15 -14.33
CA SER A 36 14.70 -12.70 -14.90
C SER A 36 14.79 -14.22 -14.62
N ASP A 37 15.96 -14.73 -14.25
CA ASP A 37 16.15 -16.12 -13.83
C ASP A 37 15.79 -16.41 -12.35
N HIS A 38 15.25 -15.43 -11.62
CA HIS A 38 14.90 -15.53 -10.21
C HIS A 38 13.42 -15.85 -9.98
N ARG A 39 13.14 -16.44 -8.81
CA ARG A 39 11.77 -16.70 -8.33
C ARG A 39 11.57 -16.06 -6.95
N ILE A 40 10.56 -15.21 -6.84
CA ILE A 40 10.22 -14.45 -5.63
C ILE A 40 8.96 -15.06 -5.04
N LEU A 41 9.04 -15.40 -3.75
CA LEU A 41 7.97 -16.02 -2.97
C LEU A 41 7.61 -15.12 -1.78
N LEU A 42 6.32 -14.89 -1.60
CA LEU A 42 5.70 -14.14 -0.51
C LEU A 42 4.53 -14.96 0.03
N ALA A 43 4.24 -14.89 1.34
CA ALA A 43 3.04 -15.50 1.93
C ALA A 43 2.53 -14.70 3.13
N PRO A 44 1.24 -14.82 3.52
CA PRO A 44 0.66 -14.02 4.60
C PRO A 44 1.18 -14.38 6.00
N SER A 45 1.57 -15.63 6.20
CA SER A 45 1.97 -16.15 7.52
C SER A 45 3.45 -15.87 7.85
N THR A 46 4.10 -14.95 7.16
CA THR A 46 5.52 -14.67 7.32
C THR A 46 5.84 -13.21 6.96
N PRO A 47 6.70 -12.53 7.72
CA PRO A 47 7.16 -11.19 7.37
C PRO A 47 8.25 -11.18 6.30
N PHE A 48 8.59 -12.32 5.70
CA PHE A 48 9.73 -12.44 4.77
C PHE A 48 9.33 -12.53 3.30
N ALA A 49 10.16 -11.94 2.44
CA ALA A 49 10.19 -12.19 1.02
C ALA A 49 11.38 -13.08 0.67
N VAL A 50 11.10 -14.27 0.15
CA VAL A 50 12.10 -15.23 -0.30
C VAL A 50 12.42 -14.97 -1.77
N ILE A 51 13.70 -14.97 -2.13
CA ILE A 51 14.16 -14.96 -3.52
C ILE A 51 15.11 -16.14 -3.75
N GLN A 52 14.73 -17.03 -4.68
CA GLN A 52 15.53 -18.15 -5.15
C GLN A 52 16.37 -17.74 -6.36
N SER A 53 17.62 -18.23 -6.43
CA SER A 53 18.62 -17.87 -7.45
C SER A 53 19.29 -19.10 -8.06
N PRO A 54 19.62 -19.11 -9.36
CA PRO A 54 20.39 -20.19 -9.98
C PRO A 54 21.87 -20.22 -9.55
N GLY A 55 22.37 -19.14 -8.93
CA GLY A 55 23.74 -19.04 -8.42
C GLY A 55 23.89 -19.48 -6.96
N LEU A 56 25.12 -19.85 -6.58
CA LEU A 56 25.52 -19.98 -5.17
C LEU A 56 25.79 -18.58 -4.59
N LEU A 57 25.55 -18.41 -3.29
CA LEU A 57 25.81 -17.17 -2.57
C LEU A 57 26.96 -17.40 -1.59
N SER A 58 28.15 -16.91 -1.93
CA SER A 58 29.37 -17.17 -1.16
C SER A 58 30.08 -15.92 -0.64
N ASN A 59 29.56 -14.72 -0.93
CA ASN A 59 30.13 -13.44 -0.48
C ASN A 59 29.08 -12.31 -0.41
N ALA A 60 29.49 -11.15 0.11
CA ALA A 60 28.65 -9.96 0.22
C ALA A 60 28.13 -9.45 -1.14
N ASP A 61 28.95 -9.52 -2.19
CA ASP A 61 28.55 -9.13 -3.56
C ASP A 61 27.35 -9.95 -4.05
N SER A 62 27.29 -11.23 -3.68
CA SER A 62 26.17 -12.14 -4.00
C SER A 62 24.86 -11.71 -3.33
N ILE A 63 24.93 -11.18 -2.09
CA ILE A 63 23.76 -10.65 -1.37
C ILE A 63 23.31 -9.33 -1.97
N HIS A 64 24.22 -8.42 -2.31
CA HIS A 64 23.90 -7.17 -2.99
C HIS A 64 23.26 -7.42 -4.38
N TYR A 65 23.81 -8.38 -5.13
CA TYR A 65 23.27 -8.83 -6.42
C TYR A 65 21.83 -9.37 -6.27
N ILE A 66 21.59 -10.29 -5.34
CA ILE A 66 20.23 -10.81 -5.10
C ILE A 66 19.28 -9.72 -4.62
N ARG A 67 19.70 -8.85 -3.69
CA ARG A 67 18.87 -7.75 -3.19
C ARG A 67 18.46 -6.82 -4.33
N THR A 68 19.36 -6.53 -5.26
CA THR A 68 19.05 -5.73 -6.46
C THR A 68 17.94 -6.38 -7.29
N HIS A 69 18.02 -7.69 -7.54
CA HIS A 69 16.98 -8.42 -8.29
C HIS A 69 15.65 -8.55 -7.53
N LEU A 70 15.68 -8.64 -6.19
CA LEU A 70 14.47 -8.60 -5.37
C LEU A 70 13.80 -7.22 -5.43
N GLU A 71 14.58 -6.14 -5.32
CA GLU A 71 14.06 -4.77 -5.40
C GLU A 71 13.48 -4.49 -6.80
N GLU A 72 14.10 -4.97 -7.89
CA GLU A 72 13.52 -4.91 -9.24
C GLU A 72 12.25 -5.76 -9.38
N ALA A 73 12.23 -6.96 -8.81
CA ALA A 73 11.02 -7.80 -8.80
C ALA A 73 9.89 -7.13 -8.00
N PHE A 74 10.21 -6.45 -6.90
CA PHE A 74 9.26 -5.61 -6.16
C PHE A 74 8.80 -4.41 -6.98
N ASP A 75 9.69 -3.70 -7.69
CA ASP A 75 9.36 -2.61 -8.60
C ASP A 75 8.32 -3.09 -9.63
N MET A 76 8.54 -4.29 -10.20
CA MET A 76 7.63 -4.93 -11.16
C MET A 76 6.30 -5.39 -10.53
N LEU A 77 6.32 -6.06 -9.36
CA LEU A 77 5.10 -6.43 -8.63
C LEU A 77 4.25 -5.20 -8.28
N CYS A 78 4.90 -4.10 -7.95
CA CYS A 78 4.26 -2.84 -7.59
C CYS A 78 3.61 -2.17 -8.80
N ILE A 79 4.32 -2.01 -9.93
CA ILE A 79 3.76 -1.36 -11.13
C ILE A 79 2.64 -2.20 -11.77
N LEU A 80 2.76 -3.53 -11.71
CA LEU A 80 1.72 -4.49 -12.16
C LEU A 80 0.48 -4.57 -11.24
N GLY A 81 0.50 -3.93 -10.06
CA GLY A 81 -0.61 -3.95 -9.10
C GLY A 81 -0.74 -5.24 -8.27
N LYS A 82 0.29 -6.10 -8.27
CA LYS A 82 0.31 -7.34 -7.48
C LYS A 82 0.60 -7.08 -6.00
N GLY A 83 1.39 -6.06 -5.68
CA GLY A 83 1.56 -5.55 -4.32
C GLY A 83 2.76 -4.59 -4.20
N SER A 84 2.74 -3.74 -3.18
CA SER A 84 3.80 -2.74 -2.93
C SER A 84 4.66 -3.20 -1.76
N PHE A 85 5.85 -3.71 -2.06
CA PHE A 85 6.75 -4.36 -1.10
C PHE A 85 8.07 -3.58 -0.94
N GLY A 86 8.76 -3.78 0.17
CA GLY A 86 10.10 -3.25 0.42
C GLY A 86 10.69 -3.91 1.65
N THR A 87 12.01 -3.96 1.74
CA THR A 87 12.73 -4.63 2.83
C THR A 87 13.05 -3.67 3.98
N MET A 88 13.01 -4.13 5.23
CA MET A 88 13.60 -3.40 6.37
C MET A 88 15.12 -3.58 6.37
N GLY A 89 15.85 -2.50 6.67
CA GLY A 89 17.31 -2.47 6.75
C GLY A 89 18.03 -2.73 5.42
N THR A 90 18.92 -1.82 5.00
CA THR A 90 19.76 -2.07 3.81
C THR A 90 20.81 -3.16 4.05
N ASP A 91 21.19 -3.41 5.30
CA ASP A 91 22.37 -4.24 5.62
C ASP A 91 22.18 -5.21 6.81
N GLU A 92 21.09 -5.10 7.59
CA GLU A 92 21.01 -5.75 8.92
C GLU A 92 19.92 -6.83 9.09
N GLU A 93 18.81 -6.82 8.33
CA GLU A 93 17.67 -7.75 8.54
C GLU A 93 17.38 -8.67 7.33
N TYR A 94 18.25 -9.65 7.09
CA TYR A 94 18.03 -10.70 6.09
C TYR A 94 18.54 -12.08 6.54
N PHE A 95 17.81 -13.13 6.17
CA PHE A 95 18.20 -14.53 6.31
C PHE A 95 18.73 -15.02 4.96
N ALA A 96 20.05 -14.95 4.76
CA ALA A 96 20.70 -15.72 3.70
C ALA A 96 21.01 -17.13 4.25
N TRP A 97 20.56 -18.18 3.56
CA TRP A 97 20.78 -19.55 4.06
C TRP A 97 22.05 -20.20 3.46
N GLY A 98 23.09 -20.19 4.28
CA GLY A 98 24.03 -21.28 4.47
C GLY A 98 24.19 -21.50 5.99
N TYR A 99 24.61 -22.68 6.44
CA TYR A 99 24.92 -22.90 7.87
C TYR A 99 26.10 -22.00 8.33
N PRO A 100 26.26 -21.58 9.62
CA PRO A 100 25.35 -21.49 10.80
C PRO A 100 25.33 -20.04 11.41
N ASP A 101 24.71 -19.63 12.54
CA ASP A 101 23.63 -20.15 13.44
C ASP A 101 23.06 -19.01 14.33
N ASN A 102 21.83 -19.22 14.85
CA ASN A 102 21.08 -18.55 15.96
C ASN A 102 20.80 -17.00 16.01
N PRO A 103 19.62 -16.54 16.52
CA PRO A 103 19.18 -15.12 16.46
C PRO A 103 18.85 -14.41 17.81
N LEU A 104 18.38 -13.15 17.73
CA LEU A 104 17.80 -12.31 18.82
C LEU A 104 16.45 -11.66 18.36
N GLU A 105 15.69 -11.01 19.26
CA GLU A 105 14.25 -10.68 19.15
C GLU A 105 13.90 -9.15 19.14
N VAL A 106 12.68 -8.73 18.72
CA VAL A 106 12.28 -7.32 18.34
C VAL A 106 10.79 -6.96 18.66
N GLU A 107 10.44 -5.65 18.67
CA GLU A 107 9.21 -4.92 19.13
C GLU A 107 8.20 -4.47 18.00
N TYR A 108 7.00 -3.90 18.30
CA TYR A 108 5.85 -3.69 17.34
C TYR A 108 4.95 -2.40 17.50
N ASN A 109 4.11 -2.12 16.47
CA ASN A 109 3.08 -1.05 16.39
C ASN A 109 2.01 -1.35 15.27
N ASP A 110 0.79 -0.76 15.22
CA ASP A 110 -0.29 -1.21 14.27
C ASP A 110 -1.41 -0.22 13.84
N SER A 111 -2.12 -0.55 12.72
CA SER A 111 -3.35 0.09 12.20
C SER A 111 -4.13 -0.81 11.20
N LEU A 112 -5.48 -0.80 11.26
CA LEU A 112 -6.36 -1.62 10.41
C LEU A 112 -6.70 -0.99 9.03
N VAL A 113 -6.42 -1.70 7.93
CA VAL A 113 -6.71 -1.29 6.54
C VAL A 113 -7.30 -2.45 5.74
N PHE A 114 -8.51 -2.28 5.19
CA PHE A 114 -9.21 -3.28 4.38
C PHE A 114 -8.86 -3.11 2.89
N PRO A 115 -8.10 -4.05 2.28
CA PRO A 115 -7.85 -4.03 0.84
C PRO A 115 -9.05 -4.63 0.10
N MET A 116 -9.65 -3.85 -0.78
CA MET A 116 -10.64 -4.32 -1.74
C MET A 116 -9.95 -4.58 -3.08
N ARG A 117 -10.16 -5.76 -3.66
CA ARG A 117 -9.72 -6.15 -5.00
C ARG A 117 -10.92 -6.56 -5.84
N GLY A 118 -11.02 -6.02 -7.04
CA GLY A 118 -12.12 -6.31 -7.97
C GLY A 118 -11.60 -7.06 -9.19
N ARG A 119 -11.74 -8.38 -9.21
CA ARG A 119 -11.40 -9.19 -10.39
C ARG A 119 -12.67 -9.61 -11.14
N ALA A 120 -12.87 -9.05 -12.33
CA ALA A 120 -13.79 -9.61 -13.31
C ALA A 120 -13.11 -10.78 -14.04
N HIS A 121 -13.84 -11.85 -14.25
CA HIS A 121 -13.48 -12.95 -15.15
C HIS A 121 -14.56 -13.05 -16.22
N GLY A 122 -14.17 -13.35 -17.46
CA GLY A 122 -15.07 -13.48 -18.58
C GLY A 122 -14.51 -14.50 -19.56
N ASP A 123 -15.22 -15.59 -19.74
CA ASP A 123 -14.89 -16.64 -20.69
C ASP A 123 -15.41 -16.27 -22.08
N LEU A 124 -14.54 -16.39 -23.09
CA LEU A 124 -14.96 -16.32 -24.48
C LEU A 124 -15.54 -17.68 -24.88
N VAL A 125 -16.87 -17.77 -24.93
CA VAL A 125 -17.56 -18.93 -25.53
C VAL A 125 -17.55 -18.75 -27.05
N PRO A 126 -16.84 -19.57 -27.83
CA PRO A 126 -16.87 -19.47 -29.28
C PRO A 126 -18.27 -19.82 -29.79
N ASN A 127 -18.93 -18.84 -30.42
CA ASN A 127 -20.10 -19.13 -31.26
C ASN A 127 -19.65 -20.02 -32.43
N SER A 128 -20.46 -21.02 -32.80
CA SER A 128 -20.22 -21.95 -33.91
C SER A 128 -20.08 -21.31 -35.30
N GLN A 129 -20.23 -19.98 -35.38
CA GLN A 129 -20.05 -19.16 -36.59
C GLN A 129 -18.90 -18.15 -36.49
N CYS A 130 -18.25 -18.00 -35.33
CA CYS A 130 -17.12 -17.10 -35.17
C CYS A 130 -15.81 -17.80 -35.55
N ARG A 131 -15.09 -17.23 -36.52
CA ARG A 131 -13.66 -17.53 -36.73
C ARG A 131 -12.91 -17.40 -35.40
N GLU A 132 -11.93 -18.27 -35.20
CA GLU A 132 -10.91 -18.10 -34.16
C GLU A 132 -10.31 -16.69 -34.30
N ILE A 133 -10.53 -15.85 -33.28
CA ILE A 133 -9.93 -14.53 -33.22
C ILE A 133 -8.53 -14.77 -32.65
N GLU A 134 -7.50 -14.63 -33.48
CA GLU A 134 -6.12 -14.59 -33.00
C GLU A 134 -6.01 -13.48 -31.94
N ILE A 135 -5.82 -13.87 -30.69
CA ILE A 135 -5.54 -12.94 -29.61
C ILE A 135 -4.08 -12.51 -29.80
N PRO A 136 -3.79 -11.25 -30.16
CA PRO A 136 -2.42 -10.84 -30.43
C PRO A 136 -1.58 -11.04 -29.16
N GLU A 137 -0.43 -11.69 -29.34
CA GLU A 137 0.44 -12.06 -28.22
C GLU A 137 0.88 -10.80 -27.46
N LYS A 138 0.55 -10.76 -26.17
CA LYS A 138 0.73 -9.54 -25.38
C LYS A 138 2.22 -9.33 -25.10
N PRO A 139 2.81 -8.18 -25.47
CA PRO A 139 4.22 -7.92 -25.25
C PRO A 139 4.57 -8.05 -23.76
N LEU A 140 5.72 -8.69 -23.48
CA LEU A 140 6.17 -8.92 -22.11
C LEU A 140 6.47 -7.58 -21.40
N PRO A 141 6.00 -7.41 -20.13
CA PRO A 141 6.34 -6.26 -19.31
C PRO A 141 7.86 -6.04 -19.20
N LYS A 142 8.34 -4.84 -19.58
CA LYS A 142 9.77 -4.50 -19.52
C LYS A 142 10.08 -3.59 -18.34
N TYR A 143 11.06 -3.97 -17.51
CA TYR A 143 11.52 -3.15 -16.39
C TYR A 143 12.07 -1.77 -16.83
N HIS A 144 11.93 -0.79 -15.95
CA HIS A 144 12.49 0.56 -16.06
C HIS A 144 12.83 1.09 -14.67
N VAL A 145 13.97 1.77 -14.51
CA VAL A 145 14.45 2.25 -13.20
C VAL A 145 13.49 3.22 -12.51
N GLY A 146 12.68 3.97 -13.27
CA GLY A 146 11.61 4.83 -12.76
C GLY A 146 10.55 4.08 -11.95
N PHE A 147 10.38 2.77 -12.15
CA PHE A 147 9.47 1.95 -11.35
C PHE A 147 9.92 1.80 -9.90
N ARG A 148 11.21 2.01 -9.60
CA ARG A 148 11.70 2.08 -8.23
C ARG A 148 11.16 3.27 -7.48
N TYR A 149 11.24 4.45 -8.08
CA TYR A 149 10.64 5.65 -7.52
C TYR A 149 9.11 5.54 -7.43
N PHE A 150 8.45 4.91 -8.41
CA PHE A 150 7.02 4.58 -8.30
C PHE A 150 6.76 3.72 -7.05
N ARG A 151 7.50 2.62 -6.84
CA ARG A 151 7.31 1.76 -5.67
C ARG A 151 7.62 2.45 -4.35
N GLN A 152 8.69 3.23 -4.27
CA GLN A 152 9.01 4.02 -3.07
C GLN A 152 7.85 4.95 -2.70
N SER A 153 7.25 5.61 -3.70
CA SER A 153 6.01 6.37 -3.51
C SER A 153 4.84 5.53 -2.98
N GLN A 154 4.71 4.26 -3.43
CA GLN A 154 3.64 3.38 -2.96
C GLN A 154 3.86 2.81 -1.55
N ILE A 155 5.11 2.65 -1.08
CA ILE A 155 5.36 2.10 0.25
C ILE A 155 5.43 3.19 1.33
N SER A 156 5.93 4.39 0.99
CA SER A 156 6.09 5.54 1.88
C SER A 156 4.78 5.96 2.56
N ASP A 157 4.88 6.36 3.83
CA ASP A 157 3.76 6.81 4.66
C ASP A 157 3.77 8.31 4.94
N ASP A 158 4.79 9.03 4.44
CA ASP A 158 4.69 10.48 4.31
C ASP A 158 4.21 10.87 2.91
N LEU A 159 3.31 11.84 2.86
CA LEU A 159 2.72 12.32 1.60
C LEU A 159 3.75 13.08 0.75
N PHE A 160 4.64 13.86 1.38
CA PHE A 160 5.55 14.73 0.66
C PHE A 160 6.71 13.91 0.07
N ASP A 161 7.19 12.90 0.79
CA ASP A 161 8.09 11.88 0.26
C ASP A 161 7.44 11.00 -0.81
N ALA A 162 6.19 10.55 -0.61
CA ALA A 162 5.46 9.81 -1.64
C ALA A 162 5.28 10.62 -2.93
N TYR A 163 5.00 11.92 -2.79
CA TYR A 163 4.95 12.86 -3.92
C TYR A 163 6.31 13.00 -4.61
N ARG A 164 7.38 13.23 -3.83
CA ARG A 164 8.74 13.39 -4.34
C ARG A 164 9.19 12.18 -5.14
N ASN A 165 8.98 10.98 -4.61
CA ASN A 165 9.28 9.73 -5.30
C ASN A 165 8.43 9.57 -6.58
N MET A 166 7.13 9.90 -6.56
CA MET A 166 6.34 9.83 -7.81
C MET A 166 6.80 10.85 -8.87
N PHE A 167 7.32 12.01 -8.46
CA PHE A 167 7.90 12.99 -9.39
C PHE A 167 9.21 12.49 -10.02
N LEU A 168 10.08 11.85 -9.24
CA LEU A 168 11.28 11.19 -9.76
C LEU A 168 10.94 10.03 -10.72
N ALA A 169 9.83 9.32 -10.49
CA ALA A 169 9.33 8.30 -11.42
C ALA A 169 8.94 8.92 -12.78
N LEU A 170 8.21 10.04 -12.76
CA LEU A 170 7.87 10.82 -13.95
C LEU A 170 9.13 11.30 -14.70
N GLU A 171 10.07 11.95 -14.00
CA GLU A 171 11.30 12.46 -14.60
C GLU A 171 12.14 11.34 -15.23
N SER A 172 12.27 10.20 -14.56
CA SER A 172 13.01 9.05 -15.04
C SER A 172 12.40 8.44 -16.32
N LEU A 173 11.07 8.29 -16.35
CA LEU A 173 10.36 7.78 -17.52
C LEU A 173 10.41 8.77 -18.69
N LEU A 174 10.13 10.06 -18.45
CA LEU A 174 10.18 11.09 -19.50
C LEU A 174 11.58 11.31 -20.06
N SER A 175 12.61 11.38 -19.22
CA SER A 175 14.00 11.59 -19.68
C SER A 175 14.51 10.48 -20.60
N THR A 176 13.98 9.26 -20.45
CA THR A 176 14.29 8.13 -21.34
C THR A 176 13.65 8.28 -22.73
N LYS A 177 12.53 9.00 -22.86
CA LYS A 177 11.78 9.19 -24.12
C LYS A 177 12.08 10.53 -24.80
N SER A 178 12.07 11.60 -24.03
CA SER A 178 12.39 12.96 -24.45
C SER A 178 13.49 13.52 -23.53
N PRO A 179 14.77 13.27 -23.83
CA PRO A 179 15.88 13.84 -23.08
C PRO A 179 15.82 15.37 -23.02
N LYS A 180 16.40 15.92 -21.95
CA LYS A 180 16.55 17.36 -21.75
C LYS A 180 17.64 17.93 -22.66
N CYS A 181 17.36 19.02 -23.34
CA CYS A 181 18.33 19.68 -24.21
C CYS A 181 19.31 20.56 -23.41
N SER A 182 20.50 20.79 -23.96
CA SER A 182 21.47 21.71 -23.36
C SER A 182 20.90 23.14 -23.32
N GLY A 183 21.11 23.85 -22.21
CA GLY A 183 20.55 25.20 -21.98
C GLY A 183 19.04 25.26 -21.71
N GLU A 184 18.31 24.14 -21.78
CA GLU A 184 16.86 24.12 -21.57
C GLU A 184 16.52 24.27 -20.08
N SER A 185 15.46 25.03 -19.77
CA SER A 185 14.94 25.08 -18.39
C SER A 185 14.20 23.77 -18.06
N GLU A 186 14.15 23.38 -16.78
CA GLU A 186 13.43 22.16 -16.39
C GLU A 186 11.92 22.22 -16.72
N ALA A 187 11.30 23.39 -16.51
CA ALA A 187 9.89 23.61 -16.85
C ALA A 187 9.63 23.59 -18.37
N SER A 188 10.56 24.12 -19.17
CA SER A 188 10.50 24.08 -20.64
C SER A 188 10.60 22.64 -21.15
N TRP A 189 11.57 21.89 -20.62
CA TRP A 189 11.77 20.47 -20.91
C TRP A 189 10.52 19.65 -20.59
N LEU A 190 9.98 19.80 -19.37
CA LEU A 190 8.79 19.07 -18.93
C LEU A 190 7.57 19.37 -19.82
N ARG A 191 7.37 20.63 -20.24
CA ARG A 191 6.30 21.00 -21.17
C ARG A 191 6.47 20.35 -22.53
N ARG A 192 7.63 20.53 -23.15
CA ARG A 192 7.94 19.94 -24.47
C ARG A 192 7.82 18.41 -24.46
N ALA A 193 8.30 17.75 -23.42
CA ALA A 193 8.26 16.31 -23.29
C ALA A 193 6.81 15.78 -23.15
N LEU A 194 5.95 16.48 -22.42
CA LEU A 194 4.53 16.14 -22.29
C LEU A 194 3.70 16.51 -23.53
N GLU A 195 4.05 17.59 -24.25
CA GLU A 195 3.43 17.94 -25.53
C GLU A 195 3.67 16.86 -26.58
N ASN A 196 4.92 16.39 -26.72
CA ASN A 196 5.31 15.33 -27.66
C ASN A 196 4.52 14.01 -27.43
N GLU A 197 4.25 13.66 -26.18
CA GLU A 197 3.59 12.40 -25.79
C GLU A 197 2.07 12.56 -25.55
N SER A 198 1.54 13.77 -25.70
CA SER A 198 0.17 14.16 -25.27
C SER A 198 -0.94 13.27 -25.85
N THR A 199 -0.84 12.94 -27.13
CA THR A 199 -1.78 12.06 -27.86
C THR A 199 -1.68 10.61 -27.40
N ILE A 200 -0.47 10.09 -27.17
CA ILE A 200 -0.21 8.70 -26.77
C ILE A 200 -0.70 8.45 -25.34
N LEU A 201 -0.52 9.43 -24.46
CA LEU A 201 -0.94 9.36 -23.05
C LEU A 201 -2.41 9.74 -22.84
N ASN A 202 -3.04 10.41 -23.81
CA ASN A 202 -4.42 10.92 -23.73
C ASN A 202 -4.63 11.81 -22.49
N LEU A 203 -3.80 12.86 -22.39
CA LEU A 203 -3.72 13.75 -21.22
C LEU A 203 -5.03 14.49 -20.91
N VAL A 204 -5.93 14.62 -21.88
CA VAL A 204 -7.29 15.19 -21.69
C VAL A 204 -8.09 14.44 -20.61
N ASN A 205 -7.84 13.14 -20.42
CA ASN A 205 -8.50 12.35 -19.38
C ASN A 205 -7.98 12.62 -17.95
N LEU A 206 -6.89 13.38 -17.80
CA LEU A 206 -6.30 13.72 -16.49
C LEU A 206 -6.68 15.14 -16.02
N THR A 207 -7.33 15.94 -16.87
CA THR A 207 -7.66 17.35 -16.62
C THR A 207 -9.18 17.57 -16.53
N PRO A 208 -9.65 18.76 -16.11
CA PRO A 208 -11.07 19.09 -16.13
C PRO A 208 -11.67 18.96 -17.54
N ARG A 209 -12.96 18.61 -17.62
CA ARG A 209 -13.67 18.51 -18.92
C ARG A 209 -13.53 19.82 -19.70
N ASN A 210 -13.26 19.70 -21.00
CA ASN A 210 -13.06 20.82 -21.93
C ASN A 210 -11.84 21.72 -21.61
N CYS A 211 -10.83 21.21 -20.90
CA CYS A 211 -9.56 21.90 -20.72
C CYS A 211 -8.86 22.15 -22.07
N ALA A 212 -8.56 23.43 -22.38
CA ALA A 212 -7.99 23.84 -23.67
C ALA A 212 -6.47 23.60 -23.79
N ASP A 213 -5.72 23.65 -22.68
CA ASP A 213 -4.31 23.24 -22.61
C ASP A 213 -4.13 22.18 -21.50
N PRO A 214 -4.37 20.90 -21.80
CA PRO A 214 -4.21 19.81 -20.83
C PRO A 214 -2.78 19.69 -20.28
N VAL A 215 -1.76 20.01 -21.09
CA VAL A 215 -0.36 19.95 -20.65
C VAL A 215 -0.06 21.08 -19.67
N GLY A 216 -0.49 22.31 -19.99
CA GLY A 216 -0.39 23.47 -19.12
C GLY A 216 -1.05 23.25 -17.76
N GLU A 217 -2.27 22.70 -17.73
CA GLU A 217 -2.99 22.38 -16.50
C GLU A 217 -2.28 21.30 -15.66
N ILE A 218 -1.79 20.22 -16.28
CA ILE A 218 -1.01 19.18 -15.58
C ILE A 218 0.24 19.80 -14.94
N ILE A 219 1.00 20.62 -15.68
CA ILE A 219 2.22 21.27 -15.19
C ILE A 219 1.93 22.30 -14.09
N GLU A 220 0.82 23.02 -14.19
CA GLU A 220 0.37 23.93 -13.14
C GLU A 220 0.17 23.19 -11.82
N ILE A 221 -0.45 22.01 -11.86
CA ILE A 221 -0.65 21.14 -10.71
C ILE A 221 0.68 20.51 -10.23
N ILE A 222 1.31 19.67 -11.05
CA ILE A 222 2.42 18.79 -10.62
C ILE A 222 3.79 19.49 -10.54
N TYR A 223 3.94 20.67 -11.12
CA TYR A 223 5.22 21.38 -11.12
C TYR A 223 5.13 22.68 -10.33
N LYS A 224 4.34 23.65 -10.81
CA LYS A 224 4.37 25.01 -10.27
C LYS A 224 3.75 25.10 -8.89
N LYS A 225 2.57 24.51 -8.67
CA LYS A 225 1.88 24.58 -7.37
C LYS A 225 2.51 23.65 -6.35
N THR A 226 2.66 22.37 -6.68
CA THR A 226 3.06 21.36 -5.67
C THR A 226 4.57 21.15 -5.59
N ARG A 227 5.28 20.85 -6.70
CA ARG A 227 6.74 20.59 -6.64
C ARG A 227 7.51 21.82 -6.15
N CYS A 228 7.29 23.00 -6.73
CA CYS A 228 8.03 24.20 -6.32
C CYS A 228 7.83 24.53 -4.82
N SER A 229 6.61 24.37 -4.29
CA SER A 229 6.31 24.63 -2.86
C SER A 229 6.86 23.55 -1.91
N LEU A 230 7.04 22.31 -2.37
CA LEU A 230 7.63 21.23 -1.56
C LEU A 230 9.16 21.19 -1.61
N PHE A 231 9.78 21.60 -2.72
CA PHE A 231 11.22 21.42 -2.97
C PHE A 231 12.03 22.71 -2.72
N HIS A 232 11.39 23.84 -2.45
CA HIS A 232 12.05 25.11 -2.20
C HIS A 232 11.47 25.83 -0.98
N ALA A 233 12.36 26.33 -0.10
CA ALA A 233 12.01 27.12 1.08
C ALA A 233 12.46 28.59 0.93
N LYS A 234 12.23 29.18 -0.25
CA LYS A 234 12.69 30.54 -0.57
C LYS A 234 11.81 31.56 0.15
N ASN A 235 12.42 32.48 0.90
CA ASN A 235 11.71 33.58 1.57
C ASN A 235 10.83 34.36 0.57
N GLY A 236 9.57 34.59 0.95
CA GLY A 236 8.58 35.28 0.10
C GLY A 236 7.91 34.40 -0.97
N GLN A 237 8.18 33.10 -1.03
CA GLN A 237 7.48 32.15 -1.90
C GLN A 237 6.59 31.19 -1.09
N PRO A 238 5.43 30.75 -1.63
CA PRO A 238 4.64 29.68 -1.01
C PRO A 238 5.51 28.43 -0.79
N THR A 239 5.58 27.97 0.45
CA THR A 239 6.37 26.81 0.88
C THR A 239 5.48 25.91 1.73
N TYR A 240 5.43 24.62 1.42
CA TYR A 240 4.69 23.62 2.18
C TYR A 240 5.56 23.11 3.33
N LEU A 241 5.25 23.55 4.55
CA LEU A 241 5.95 23.11 5.75
C LEU A 241 5.40 21.75 6.22
N PRO A 242 6.26 20.79 6.65
CA PRO A 242 5.81 19.52 7.22
C PRO A 242 4.77 19.71 8.32
N LEU A 243 3.67 18.97 8.24
CA LEU A 243 2.58 18.92 9.23
C LEU A 243 1.87 20.27 9.54
N ASN A 244 2.12 21.34 8.76
CA ASN A 244 1.61 22.68 9.07
C ASN A 244 0.13 22.87 8.68
N ARG A 245 -0.18 22.86 7.37
CA ARG A 245 -1.51 23.21 6.84
C ARG A 245 -2.23 22.02 6.21
N PRO A 246 -3.51 21.76 6.53
CA PRO A 246 -4.31 20.73 5.86
C PRO A 246 -4.42 20.95 4.34
N GLU A 247 -4.49 22.22 3.90
CA GLU A 247 -4.68 22.60 2.49
C GLU A 247 -3.47 22.22 1.63
N ASP A 248 -2.26 22.35 2.16
CA ASP A 248 -1.00 21.94 1.52
C ASP A 248 -0.98 20.42 1.30
N ARG A 249 -1.50 19.66 2.27
CA ARG A 249 -1.65 18.20 2.17
C ARG A 249 -2.73 17.80 1.16
N ILE A 250 -3.89 18.45 1.15
CA ILE A 250 -4.94 18.20 0.14
C ILE A 250 -4.38 18.46 -1.27
N SER A 251 -3.75 19.62 -1.47
CA SER A 251 -3.15 20.02 -2.75
C SER A 251 -2.07 19.03 -3.21
N THR A 252 -1.23 18.55 -2.30
CA THR A 252 -0.19 17.55 -2.62
C THR A 252 -0.79 16.18 -2.93
N ALA A 253 -1.85 15.77 -2.24
CA ALA A 253 -2.52 14.49 -2.50
C ALA A 253 -3.28 14.49 -3.84
N ASP A 254 -3.90 15.60 -4.22
CA ASP A 254 -4.52 15.75 -5.54
C ASP A 254 -3.48 15.76 -6.67
N ALA A 255 -2.35 16.44 -6.47
CA ALA A 255 -1.25 16.40 -7.43
C ALA A 255 -0.62 15.00 -7.54
N LEU A 256 -0.41 14.28 -6.43
CA LEU A 256 0.04 12.89 -6.41
C LEU A 256 -0.92 11.97 -7.19
N ARG A 257 -2.23 12.19 -7.09
CA ARG A 257 -3.24 11.42 -7.84
C ARG A 257 -3.10 11.61 -9.36
N VAL A 258 -2.96 12.86 -9.83
CA VAL A 258 -2.74 13.17 -11.26
C VAL A 258 -1.42 12.57 -11.74
N LEU A 259 -0.36 12.75 -10.96
CA LEU A 259 0.99 12.29 -11.25
C LEU A 259 1.09 10.75 -11.30
N SER A 260 0.41 10.05 -10.38
CA SER A 260 0.34 8.58 -10.37
C SER A 260 -0.41 8.04 -11.59
N ALA A 261 -1.51 8.67 -11.99
CA ALA A 261 -2.27 8.28 -13.18
C ALA A 261 -1.44 8.47 -14.46
N LEU A 262 -0.70 9.58 -14.56
CA LEU A 262 0.22 9.87 -15.65
C LEU A 262 1.35 8.83 -15.75
N VAL A 263 2.02 8.50 -14.63
CA VAL A 263 3.08 7.49 -14.59
C VAL A 263 2.56 6.09 -14.96
N VAL A 264 1.32 5.74 -14.57
CA VAL A 264 0.68 4.47 -14.99
C VAL A 264 0.37 4.46 -16.49
N GLN A 265 -0.11 5.58 -17.07
CA GLN A 265 -0.31 5.70 -18.52
C GLN A 265 1.01 5.55 -19.29
N MET A 266 2.09 6.22 -18.84
CA MET A 266 3.43 6.09 -19.42
C MET A 266 3.95 4.65 -19.36
N SER A 267 3.83 4.01 -18.20
CA SER A 267 4.23 2.61 -17.99
C SER A 267 3.47 1.65 -18.92
N ARG A 268 2.16 1.89 -19.12
CA ARG A 268 1.33 1.11 -20.05
C ARG A 268 1.75 1.31 -21.50
N SER A 269 1.90 2.56 -21.93
CA SER A 269 2.18 2.91 -23.33
C SER A 269 3.61 2.59 -23.77
N TRP A 270 4.59 2.64 -22.86
CA TRP A 270 6.01 2.52 -23.21
C TRP A 270 6.68 1.21 -22.77
N HIS A 271 6.12 0.50 -21.79
CA HIS A 271 6.74 -0.68 -21.14
C HIS A 271 5.84 -1.91 -21.10
N ALA A 272 4.71 -1.90 -21.84
CA ALA A 272 3.71 -2.97 -21.87
C ALA A 272 3.09 -3.32 -20.50
N ILE A 273 3.19 -2.42 -19.52
CA ILE A 273 2.64 -2.66 -18.18
C ILE A 273 1.11 -2.67 -18.24
N SER A 274 0.51 -3.73 -17.72
CA SER A 274 -0.94 -3.89 -17.64
C SER A 274 -1.37 -4.04 -16.19
N ARG A 275 -1.51 -2.92 -15.49
CA ARG A 275 -2.13 -2.89 -14.16
C ARG A 275 -3.65 -3.09 -14.29
N PRO A 276 -4.27 -4.04 -13.56
CA PRO A 276 -5.73 -4.09 -13.46
C PRO A 276 -6.26 -2.76 -12.91
N SER A 277 -7.31 -2.22 -13.52
CA SER A 277 -8.00 -1.04 -13.01
C SER A 277 -9.39 -1.44 -12.55
N SER A 278 -9.59 -1.64 -11.25
CA SER A 278 -10.92 -1.69 -10.68
C SER A 278 -11.34 -0.29 -10.22
N SER A 279 -12.65 -0.06 -10.09
CA SER A 279 -13.20 1.08 -9.35
C SER A 279 -14.01 0.53 -8.17
N PHE A 280 -13.97 1.25 -7.05
CA PHE A 280 -14.77 0.92 -5.88
C PHE A 280 -15.61 2.15 -5.52
N ASN A 281 -16.92 1.97 -5.44
CA ASN A 281 -17.82 3.06 -5.07
C ASN A 281 -17.66 3.34 -3.56
N LEU A 282 -17.05 4.47 -3.21
CA LEU A 282 -16.82 4.87 -1.83
C LEU A 282 -18.12 5.07 -1.04
N GLU A 283 -19.23 5.47 -1.69
CA GLU A 283 -20.54 5.54 -1.02
C GLU A 283 -21.07 4.13 -0.69
N LEU A 284 -20.88 3.15 -1.57
CA LEU A 284 -21.20 1.75 -1.25
C LEU A 284 -20.31 1.21 -0.12
N GLY A 285 -19.02 1.58 -0.11
CA GLY A 285 -18.12 1.28 1.01
C GLY A 285 -18.58 1.89 2.33
N LYS A 286 -18.97 3.17 2.32
CA LYS A 286 -19.59 3.84 3.47
C LYS A 286 -20.85 3.11 3.90
N GLU A 287 -21.81 2.85 3.00
CA GLU A 287 -23.04 2.10 3.29
C GLU A 287 -22.77 0.74 3.94
N ILE A 288 -21.79 -0.02 3.43
CA ILE A 288 -21.38 -1.30 4.02
C ILE A 288 -20.83 -1.06 5.43
N CYS A 289 -19.98 -0.05 5.62
CA CYS A 289 -19.52 0.35 6.95
C CYS A 289 -20.68 0.75 7.88
N GLU A 290 -21.64 1.58 7.46
CA GLU A 290 -22.78 1.94 8.31
C GLU A 290 -23.59 0.69 8.66
N LYS A 291 -23.92 -0.13 7.67
CA LYS A 291 -24.69 -1.38 7.85
C LYS A 291 -23.97 -2.39 8.72
N VAL A 292 -22.63 -2.41 8.73
CA VAL A 292 -21.82 -3.29 9.60
C VAL A 292 -21.65 -2.71 11.00
N PHE A 293 -21.26 -1.44 11.12
CA PHE A 293 -20.80 -0.85 12.39
C PHE A 293 -21.88 -0.15 13.23
N LYS A 294 -23.04 0.19 12.64
CA LYS A 294 -24.16 0.84 13.37
C LYS A 294 -24.72 0.02 14.54
N SER A 295 -24.50 -1.30 14.52
CA SER A 295 -24.90 -2.24 15.58
C SER A 295 -23.70 -2.98 16.19
N THR A 296 -22.48 -2.46 16.06
CA THR A 296 -21.27 -3.08 16.63
C THR A 296 -21.05 -2.62 18.07
N THR A 297 -21.09 -3.58 18.99
CA THR A 297 -20.66 -3.42 20.37
C THR A 297 -19.14 -3.47 20.45
N VAL A 298 -18.53 -2.58 21.24
CA VAL A 298 -17.11 -2.64 21.59
C VAL A 298 -17.01 -3.18 23.01
N ALA A 299 -16.44 -4.37 23.16
CA ALA A 299 -16.14 -4.97 24.46
C ALA A 299 -14.63 -4.89 24.75
N VAL A 300 -14.24 -5.04 26.01
CA VAL A 300 -12.84 -4.99 26.48
C VAL A 300 -12.60 -6.11 27.49
N SER A 301 -11.37 -6.60 27.60
CA SER A 301 -10.97 -7.63 28.58
C SER A 301 -9.56 -7.38 29.09
N ASP A 302 -9.33 -7.81 30.33
CA ASP A 302 -8.05 -7.99 31.02
C ASP A 302 -7.30 -9.28 30.61
N ASN A 303 -7.89 -10.13 29.76
CA ASN A 303 -7.25 -11.34 29.25
C ASN A 303 -6.88 -11.22 27.75
N MET A 304 -5.67 -11.65 27.41
CA MET A 304 -5.21 -11.81 26.03
C MET A 304 -5.77 -13.11 25.45
N THR A 305 -6.50 -13.06 24.33
CA THR A 305 -7.00 -14.27 23.65
C THR A 305 -6.33 -14.44 22.30
N THR A 306 -5.66 -15.57 22.08
CA THR A 306 -4.87 -15.84 20.86
C THR A 306 -5.69 -16.25 19.63
N GLY A 307 -7.02 -16.26 19.70
CA GLY A 307 -7.88 -16.69 18.59
C GLY A 307 -9.33 -16.21 18.68
N CYS A 308 -10.00 -16.12 17.52
CA CYS A 308 -11.36 -15.60 17.39
C CYS A 308 -12.44 -16.42 18.11
N ASN A 309 -12.26 -17.75 18.22
CA ASN A 309 -13.18 -18.62 18.95
C ASN A 309 -13.01 -18.44 20.47
N ASP A 310 -11.76 -18.42 20.94
CA ASP A 310 -11.41 -18.22 22.36
C ASP A 310 -11.81 -16.82 22.84
N ALA A 311 -11.77 -15.82 21.95
CA ALA A 311 -12.31 -14.49 22.17
C ALA A 311 -13.83 -14.51 22.42
N LEU A 312 -14.61 -15.18 21.57
CA LEU A 312 -16.07 -15.30 21.76
C LEU A 312 -16.45 -16.09 23.01
N ASP A 313 -15.72 -17.16 23.31
CA ASP A 313 -15.94 -17.94 24.53
C ASP A 313 -15.51 -17.18 25.79
N SER A 314 -14.43 -16.40 25.72
CA SER A 314 -13.99 -15.52 26.80
C SER A 314 -14.98 -14.37 27.04
N LEU A 315 -15.58 -13.81 25.98
CA LEU A 315 -16.69 -12.86 26.09
C LEU A 315 -17.93 -13.50 26.76
N LYS A 316 -18.25 -14.76 26.45
CA LYS A 316 -19.38 -15.49 27.09
C LYS A 316 -19.12 -15.89 28.54
N ARG A 317 -17.86 -16.24 28.88
CA ARG A 317 -17.47 -16.75 30.21
C ARG A 317 -17.13 -15.63 31.20
N SER A 318 -16.62 -14.50 30.72
CA SER A 318 -16.34 -13.35 31.58
C SER A 318 -17.62 -12.56 31.86
N SER A 319 -17.85 -12.24 33.12
CA SER A 319 -18.87 -11.27 33.58
C SER A 319 -18.59 -9.82 33.14
N ASN A 320 -17.63 -9.63 32.23
CA ASN A 320 -16.92 -8.38 31.98
C ASN A 320 -17.17 -7.82 30.57
N ILE A 321 -18.23 -8.27 29.87
CA ILE A 321 -18.78 -7.50 28.74
C ILE A 321 -19.40 -6.23 29.32
N ILE A 322 -18.75 -5.08 29.13
CA ILE A 322 -19.31 -3.83 29.63
C ILE A 322 -19.29 -2.71 28.60
N SER A 323 -20.48 -2.14 28.41
CA SER A 323 -20.91 -1.18 27.38
C SER A 323 -21.21 -1.79 25.99
N SER A 324 -22.45 -1.60 25.54
CA SER A 324 -22.80 -1.66 24.12
C SER A 324 -22.65 -0.26 23.53
N LEU A 325 -21.76 -0.10 22.56
CA LEU A 325 -21.68 1.15 21.82
C LEU A 325 -22.74 1.19 20.71
N LYS A 326 -23.53 2.26 20.64
CA LYS A 326 -24.25 2.63 19.41
C LYS A 326 -23.45 3.73 18.74
N SER A 327 -22.96 3.50 17.52
CA SER A 327 -22.20 4.51 16.79
C SER A 327 -23.07 5.75 16.54
N THR A 328 -22.68 6.91 17.06
CA THR A 328 -23.52 8.12 17.00
C THR A 328 -23.11 9.16 15.97
N GLU A 329 -21.92 9.07 15.36
CA GLU A 329 -21.51 10.05 14.36
C GLU A 329 -20.55 9.49 13.31
N ILE A 330 -21.03 9.37 12.06
CA ILE A 330 -20.19 9.32 10.87
C ILE A 330 -19.92 10.78 10.48
N SER A 331 -19.14 11.45 11.33
CA SER A 331 -18.76 12.85 11.15
C SER A 331 -17.58 12.92 10.18
N GLY A 332 -17.80 13.56 9.03
CA GLY A 332 -16.74 13.84 8.10
C GLY A 332 -17.28 14.37 6.78
N THR A 333 -16.73 15.49 6.32
CA THR A 333 -16.77 15.89 4.92
C THR A 333 -15.96 14.89 4.07
N ASN A 334 -16.63 13.77 3.77
CA ASN A 334 -16.44 12.98 2.56
C ASN A 334 -15.35 11.87 2.53
N THR A 335 -14.75 11.39 3.63
CA THR A 335 -13.66 10.36 3.50
C THR A 335 -13.74 9.03 4.25
N LYS A 336 -13.77 9.01 5.59
CA LYS A 336 -13.44 7.77 6.33
C LYS A 336 -14.46 7.53 7.44
N PRO A 337 -15.18 6.38 7.47
CA PRO A 337 -16.02 6.04 8.61
C PRO A 337 -15.15 5.88 9.86
N ILE A 338 -15.41 6.71 10.86
CA ILE A 338 -14.77 6.66 12.17
C ILE A 338 -15.81 6.15 13.16
N LEU A 339 -15.54 5.00 13.76
CA LEU A 339 -16.32 4.51 14.89
C LEU A 339 -15.73 5.13 16.16
N MET A 340 -16.40 6.17 16.67
CA MET A 340 -16.08 6.80 17.95
C MET A 340 -16.97 6.26 19.06
N GLY A 341 -16.36 5.88 20.18
CA GLY A 341 -17.06 5.40 21.36
C GLY A 341 -16.46 5.86 22.68
N LEU A 342 -17.25 5.76 23.75
CA LEU A 342 -16.83 6.05 25.11
C LEU A 342 -17.39 4.98 26.04
N ILE A 343 -16.50 4.25 26.70
CA ILE A 343 -16.81 3.33 27.80
C ILE A 343 -16.56 4.12 29.10
N CYS A 344 -17.58 4.41 29.90
CA CYS A 344 -17.39 5.22 31.11
C CYS A 344 -16.76 4.39 32.25
N ALA A 345 -16.17 5.02 33.27
CA ALA A 345 -15.55 4.29 34.39
C ALA A 345 -16.54 3.33 35.10
N LYS A 346 -17.81 3.72 35.24
CA LYS A 346 -18.87 2.82 35.78
C LYS A 346 -19.09 1.58 34.92
N GLN A 347 -18.82 1.68 33.62
CA GLN A 347 -18.82 0.53 32.71
C GLN A 347 -17.50 -0.23 32.79
N LEU A 348 -16.32 0.40 32.94
CA LEU A 348 -15.07 -0.35 33.07
C LEU A 348 -15.01 -1.22 34.35
N GLY A 349 -15.83 -0.91 35.36
CA GLY A 349 -16.09 -1.81 36.49
C GLY A 349 -14.85 -2.03 37.36
N TYR A 350 -14.43 -3.28 37.51
CA TYR A 350 -13.25 -3.66 38.29
C TYR A 350 -11.98 -3.85 37.44
N LEU A 351 -12.05 -3.63 36.12
CA LEU A 351 -10.89 -3.79 35.22
C LEU A 351 -9.79 -2.80 35.62
N LYS A 352 -8.69 -3.31 36.17
CA LYS A 352 -7.49 -2.52 36.49
C LYS A 352 -6.67 -2.22 35.24
N GLU A 353 -6.75 -3.10 34.25
CA GLU A 353 -6.09 -2.98 32.96
C GLU A 353 -6.95 -3.60 31.83
N ILE A 354 -6.68 -3.19 30.60
CA ILE A 354 -7.27 -3.75 29.38
C ILE A 354 -6.15 -4.33 28.53
N CYS A 355 -6.21 -5.63 28.31
CA CYS A 355 -5.30 -6.40 27.46
C CYS A 355 -5.86 -6.58 26.04
N SER A 356 -7.18 -6.65 25.87
CA SER A 356 -7.83 -6.85 24.57
C SER A 356 -9.10 -6.04 24.39
N MET A 357 -9.42 -5.72 23.14
CA MET A 357 -10.64 -5.05 22.70
C MET A 357 -11.31 -5.86 21.58
N TYR A 358 -12.64 -5.95 21.61
CA TYR A 358 -13.42 -6.81 20.69
C TYR A 358 -14.54 -6.01 20.05
N PHE A 359 -14.72 -6.17 18.75
CA PHE A 359 -15.78 -5.52 17.98
C PHE A 359 -16.79 -6.60 17.58
N VAL A 360 -17.96 -6.60 18.22
CA VAL A 360 -18.93 -7.71 18.20
C VAL A 360 -20.27 -7.24 17.64
N ARG A 361 -20.87 -8.04 16.76
CA ARG A 361 -22.19 -7.78 16.17
C ARG A 361 -23.00 -9.07 16.08
N HIS A 362 -24.22 -9.09 16.62
CA HIS A 362 -25.10 -10.26 16.60
C HIS A 362 -24.40 -11.56 17.04
N GLU A 363 -23.66 -11.50 18.15
CA GLU A 363 -22.84 -12.59 18.71
C GLU A 363 -21.65 -13.05 17.83
N GLN A 364 -21.40 -12.39 16.70
CA GLN A 364 -20.23 -12.63 15.85
C GLN A 364 -19.13 -11.61 16.17
N LEU A 365 -17.90 -12.10 16.35
CA LEU A 365 -16.71 -11.25 16.41
C LEU A 365 -16.38 -10.77 15.00
N LEU A 366 -16.33 -9.45 14.81
CA LEU A 366 -15.89 -8.84 13.55
C LEU A 366 -14.36 -8.81 13.48
N PHE A 367 -13.72 -8.40 14.59
CA PHE A 367 -12.28 -8.46 14.84
C PHE A 367 -12.02 -8.17 16.32
N ASN A 368 -10.92 -8.71 16.85
CA ASN A 368 -10.32 -8.27 18.11
C ASN A 368 -9.09 -7.40 17.82
N ARG A 369 -8.62 -6.72 18.87
CA ARG A 369 -7.30 -6.13 18.92
C ARG A 369 -6.72 -6.31 20.33
N ASP A 370 -5.56 -6.93 20.38
CA ASP A 370 -4.81 -7.13 21.61
C ASP A 370 -3.78 -5.99 21.78
N PHE A 371 -3.57 -5.58 23.02
CA PHE A 371 -2.64 -4.54 23.43
C PHE A 371 -1.37 -5.22 23.97
N GLU A 372 -0.22 -4.92 23.36
CA GLU A 372 1.07 -5.49 23.80
C GLU A 372 1.48 -5.04 25.19
N THR A 373 1.02 -3.85 25.60
CA THR A 373 1.10 -3.35 26.97
C THR A 373 -0.31 -3.10 27.48
N PRO A 374 -0.75 -3.77 28.57
CA PRO A 374 -2.10 -3.56 29.13
C PRO A 374 -2.38 -2.10 29.49
N LEU A 375 -3.51 -1.58 29.03
CA LEU A 375 -3.95 -0.21 29.31
C LEU A 375 -4.49 -0.11 30.74
N ARG A 376 -3.66 0.38 31.68
CA ARG A 376 -4.06 0.56 33.08
C ARG A 376 -5.03 1.72 33.27
N LEU A 377 -6.04 1.50 34.12
CA LEU A 377 -7.22 2.38 34.25
C LEU A 377 -7.34 3.11 35.60
N SER A 378 -6.31 3.05 36.46
CA SER A 378 -6.36 3.45 37.89
C SER A 378 -7.00 4.82 38.16
N ASP A 379 -6.84 5.77 37.23
CA ASP A 379 -7.25 7.17 37.39
C ASP A 379 -8.14 7.66 36.21
N ALA A 380 -8.63 6.73 35.37
CA ALA A 380 -9.33 7.05 34.13
C ALA A 380 -10.87 7.09 34.31
N ASN A 381 -11.49 8.25 34.08
CA ASN A 381 -12.96 8.41 34.10
C ASN A 381 -13.71 7.69 32.95
N GLY A 382 -12.97 7.10 31.99
CA GLY A 382 -13.50 6.28 30.91
C GLY A 382 -12.50 6.11 29.76
N LEU A 383 -12.72 5.10 28.92
CA LEU A 383 -11.95 4.82 27.72
C LEU A 383 -12.67 5.39 26.49
N ARG A 384 -12.03 6.32 25.78
CA ARG A 384 -12.50 6.76 24.45
C ARG A 384 -11.86 5.88 23.37
N VAL A 385 -12.68 5.12 22.67
CA VAL A 385 -12.26 4.29 21.52
C VAL A 385 -12.47 5.07 20.24
N LYS A 386 -11.46 5.14 19.38
CA LYS A 386 -11.56 5.74 18.04
C LYS A 386 -10.98 4.77 17.02
N LEU A 387 -11.84 3.93 16.44
CA LEU A 387 -11.47 3.11 15.31
C LEU A 387 -11.67 3.91 14.02
N ARG A 388 -10.61 3.99 13.21
CA ARG A 388 -10.70 4.47 11.82
C ARG A 388 -10.77 3.26 10.90
N ILE A 389 -11.75 3.24 10.00
CA ILE A 389 -11.85 2.22 8.96
C ILE A 389 -11.43 2.84 7.64
N GLU A 390 -10.40 2.28 7.00
CA GLU A 390 -9.94 2.70 5.68
C GLU A 390 -10.18 1.56 4.67
N PHE A 391 -10.91 1.87 3.60
CA PHE A 391 -10.98 1.03 2.41
C PHE A 391 -9.88 1.46 1.43
N GLU A 392 -9.09 0.51 0.97
CA GLU A 392 -8.10 0.71 -0.07
C GLU A 392 -8.49 -0.10 -1.30
N ASN A 393 -8.59 0.54 -2.46
CA ASN A 393 -8.58 -0.20 -3.72
C ASN A 393 -7.13 -0.62 -4.02
N ALA A 394 -6.81 -1.88 -3.79
CA ALA A 394 -5.44 -2.39 -3.96
C ALA A 394 -5.01 -2.54 -5.43
N ASP A 395 -5.95 -2.46 -6.37
CA ASP A 395 -5.66 -2.44 -7.81
C ASP A 395 -5.24 -1.04 -8.28
N GLN A 396 -5.56 0.02 -7.54
CA GLN A 396 -5.15 1.40 -7.83
C GLN A 396 -3.80 1.76 -7.17
N PRO A 397 -3.10 2.80 -7.65
CA PRO A 397 -1.98 3.40 -6.91
C PRO A 397 -2.43 3.96 -5.54
N LYS A 398 -1.54 3.92 -4.54
CA LYS A 398 -1.75 4.36 -3.16
C LYS A 398 -1.96 5.88 -3.09
N ASN A 399 -3.22 6.30 -3.21
CA ASN A 399 -3.65 7.69 -3.01
C ASN A 399 -4.15 7.94 -1.56
N ARG A 400 -3.73 7.13 -0.57
CA ARG A 400 -4.26 7.11 0.82
C ARG A 400 -4.21 8.45 1.56
N PHE A 401 -3.38 9.37 1.09
CA PHE A 401 -3.16 10.69 1.66
C PHE A 401 -4.28 11.70 1.37
N LEU A 402 -5.25 11.35 0.52
CA LEU A 402 -6.48 12.12 0.38
C LEU A 402 -7.28 12.03 1.69
N ARG A 403 -7.13 13.09 2.50
CA ARG A 403 -7.89 13.46 3.71
C ARG A 403 -7.60 12.62 4.97
#